data_AF-A0A7Y2GJV5-F1
#
_entry.id   AF-A0A7Y2GJV5-F1
#
_cell.length_a   1.000
_cell.length_b   1.000
_cell.length_c   1.000
_cell.angle_alpha   90.00
_cell.angle_beta   90.00
_cell.angle_gamma   90.00
#
_symmetry.space_group_name_H-M   'P 1'
#
loop_
_entity.id
_entity.type
_entity.pdbx_description
1 polymer ?
#
loop_
_entity_poly.entity_id
_entity_poly.type
_entity_poly.pdbx_seq_one_letter_code
_entity_poly.pdbx_strand_id
1 'polypeptide(L)'
;MLKQLRRMWKYMTAKISNTFNEKADPKVQLEQAIIEAQDQHRMLKEQAANVIANQKQTELRMSRKLDELEKLNGNARQAVLMAEEAAKSGDDAKATQYTSAAESFATRLISLEAEVEDLKSLHLQSTEAADKAKSMVQQNSATLQKKLAERQKLLGQLDQAKMQEQMNKAMDQLSETVGDDVPTFNEVRDKIEQRYAKAKGSAELSDASVEGRMAEIEEAARNTEASARLAEIKAQLGIASSPATAVEAEVEAQASTTPEGTTAEG
;
A
#
# COMPACT_ATOMS: atom_id res chain seq x y z
N MET A 1 1.09 23.12 -39.09
CA MET A 1 -0.04 23.00 -38.12
C MET A 1 0.28 22.13 -36.89
N LEU A 2 1.07 21.05 -36.99
CA LEU A 2 1.39 20.16 -35.86
C LEU A 2 2.18 20.79 -34.69
N LYS A 3 2.98 21.84 -34.93
CA LYS A 3 3.74 22.53 -33.87
C LYS A 3 2.86 23.31 -32.89
N GLN A 4 1.73 23.85 -33.35
CA GLN A 4 0.81 24.61 -32.49
C GLN A 4 -0.03 23.69 -31.61
N LEU A 5 -0.45 22.53 -32.13
CA LEU A 5 -1.10 21.48 -31.34
C LEU A 5 -0.21 21.00 -30.19
N ARG A 6 1.09 20.74 -30.43
CA ARG A 6 2.02 20.36 -29.36
C ARG A 6 2.19 21.44 -28.30
N ARG A 7 2.17 22.72 -28.69
CA ARG A 7 2.24 23.85 -27.77
C ARG A 7 0.98 23.98 -26.93
N MET A 8 -0.20 23.88 -27.54
CA MET A 8 -1.48 23.91 -26.83
C MET A 8 -1.62 22.71 -25.89
N TRP A 9 -1.16 21.53 -26.30
CA TRP A 9 -1.17 20.33 -25.46
C TRP A 9 -0.27 20.49 -24.23
N LYS A 10 0.96 21.00 -24.40
CA LYS A 10 1.85 21.35 -23.28
C LYS A 10 1.24 22.39 -22.34
N TYR A 11 0.55 23.40 -22.87
CA TYR A 11 -0.08 24.44 -22.06
C TYR A 11 -1.30 23.91 -21.30
N MET A 12 -2.07 23.01 -21.90
CA MET A 12 -3.23 22.37 -21.30
C MET A 12 -2.81 21.40 -20.20
N THR A 13 -1.80 20.55 -20.44
CA THR A 13 -1.23 19.68 -19.40
C THR A 13 -0.58 20.50 -18.29
N ALA A 14 0.10 21.60 -18.60
CA ALA A 14 0.69 22.47 -17.60
C ALA A 14 -0.36 23.21 -16.75
N LYS A 15 -1.49 23.66 -17.33
CA LYS A 15 -2.59 24.26 -16.55
C LYS A 15 -3.33 23.24 -15.69
N ILE A 16 -3.51 22.02 -16.17
CA ILE A 16 -4.09 20.91 -15.39
C ILE A 16 -3.13 20.49 -14.26
N SER A 17 -1.82 20.43 -14.52
CA SER A 17 -0.84 20.15 -13.47
C SER A 17 -0.71 21.30 -12.48
N ASN A 18 -0.80 22.57 -12.91
CA ASN A 18 -0.75 23.73 -12.02
C ASN A 18 -1.94 23.74 -11.07
N THR A 19 -3.15 23.52 -11.57
CA THR A 19 -4.38 23.55 -10.74
C THR A 19 -4.51 22.33 -9.83
N PHE A 20 -3.90 21.19 -10.19
CA PHE A 20 -3.81 20.03 -9.30
C PHE A 20 -2.74 20.21 -8.20
N ASN A 21 -1.57 20.79 -8.53
CA ASN A 21 -0.55 21.13 -7.52
C ASN A 21 -1.03 22.21 -6.54
N GLU A 22 -1.84 23.16 -7.00
CA GLU A 22 -2.42 24.24 -6.19
C GLU A 22 -3.49 23.75 -5.20
N LYS A 23 -4.02 22.54 -5.41
CA LYS A 23 -4.92 21.81 -4.50
C LYS A 23 -4.31 20.56 -3.86
N ALA A 24 -3.01 20.30 -4.09
CA ALA A 24 -2.37 19.13 -3.52
C ALA A 24 -2.36 19.23 -2.00
N ASP A 25 -2.95 18.24 -1.32
CA ASP A 25 -2.99 18.17 0.14
C ASP A 25 -1.57 18.40 0.67
N PRO A 26 -1.33 19.37 1.56
CA PRO A 26 -0.01 19.66 2.12
C PRO A 26 0.66 18.41 2.73
N LYS A 27 -0.13 17.41 3.15
CA LYS A 27 0.39 16.08 3.54
C LYS A 27 1.17 15.37 2.43
N VAL A 28 0.65 15.38 1.21
CA VAL A 28 1.29 14.76 0.03
C VAL A 28 2.56 15.51 -0.35
N GLN A 29 2.55 16.84 -0.27
CA GLN A 29 3.74 17.64 -0.55
C GLN A 29 4.87 17.37 0.46
N LEU A 30 4.53 17.26 1.75
CA LEU A 30 5.49 16.88 2.79
C LEU A 30 6.06 15.48 2.57
N GLU A 31 5.23 14.52 2.17
CA GLU A 31 5.69 13.17 1.85
C GLU A 31 6.62 13.14 0.63
N GLN A 32 6.25 13.85 -0.44
CA GLN A 32 7.08 13.98 -1.64
C GLN A 32 8.46 14.60 -1.32
N ALA A 33 8.50 15.64 -0.49
CA ALA A 33 9.74 16.28 -0.06
C ALA A 33 10.65 15.34 0.76
N ILE A 34 10.07 14.43 1.56
CA ILE A 34 10.82 13.41 2.29
C ILE A 34 11.36 12.34 1.33
N ILE A 35 10.56 11.87 0.39
CA ILE A 35 11.00 10.89 -0.62
C ILE A 35 12.18 11.47 -1.42
N GLU A 36 12.08 12.72 -1.87
CA GLU A 36 13.17 13.39 -2.59
C GLU A 36 14.43 13.51 -1.71
N ALA A 37 14.29 13.87 -0.44
CA ALA A 37 15.42 13.95 0.49
C ALA A 37 16.07 12.57 0.73
N GLN A 38 15.27 11.51 0.82
CA GLN A 38 15.75 10.13 0.94
C GLN A 38 16.49 9.68 -0.33
N ASP A 39 15.97 10.01 -1.50
CA ASP A 39 16.59 9.71 -2.79
C ASP A 39 17.93 10.43 -2.95
N GLN A 40 17.98 11.73 -2.60
CA GLN A 40 19.23 12.49 -2.57
C GLN A 40 20.25 11.86 -1.61
N HIS A 41 19.81 11.43 -0.43
CA HIS A 41 20.66 10.76 0.54
C HIS A 41 21.23 9.43 0.01
N ARG A 42 20.38 8.63 -0.66
CA ARG A 42 20.79 7.37 -1.31
C ARG A 42 21.84 7.63 -2.39
N MET A 43 21.58 8.60 -3.27
CA MET A 43 22.52 8.99 -4.32
C MET A 43 23.88 9.44 -3.76
N LEU A 44 23.88 10.27 -2.71
CA LEU A 44 25.13 10.72 -2.06
C LEU A 44 25.90 9.55 -1.43
N LYS A 45 25.19 8.58 -0.83
CA LYS A 45 25.81 7.35 -0.30
C LYS A 45 26.47 6.53 -1.40
N GLU A 46 25.80 6.35 -2.53
CA GLU A 46 26.34 5.62 -3.68
C GLU A 46 27.60 6.32 -4.25
N GLN A 47 27.53 7.65 -4.41
CA GLN A 47 28.68 8.45 -4.85
C GLN A 47 29.86 8.33 -3.87
N ALA A 48 29.59 8.44 -2.56
CA ALA A 48 30.62 8.28 -1.54
C ALA A 48 31.20 6.86 -1.54
N ALA A 49 30.37 5.83 -1.74
CA ALA A 49 30.84 4.45 -1.84
C ALA A 49 31.81 4.27 -3.00
N ASN A 50 31.54 4.87 -4.17
CA ASN A 50 32.45 4.83 -5.31
C ASN A 50 33.80 5.53 -5.01
N VAL A 51 33.78 6.68 -4.34
CA VAL A 51 35.01 7.39 -3.95
C VAL A 51 35.82 6.58 -2.94
N ILE A 52 35.16 6.02 -1.92
CA ILE A 52 35.80 5.17 -0.90
C ILE A 52 36.35 3.89 -1.53
N ALA A 53 35.64 3.29 -2.49
CA ALA A 53 36.11 2.11 -3.21
C ALA A 53 37.40 2.39 -3.99
N ASN A 54 37.49 3.55 -4.66
CA ASN A 54 38.70 3.98 -5.34
C ASN A 54 39.88 4.15 -4.36
N GLN A 55 39.64 4.79 -3.20
CA GLN A 55 40.64 4.92 -2.14
C GLN A 55 41.15 3.56 -1.66
N LYS A 56 40.23 2.61 -1.42
CA LYS A 56 40.60 1.25 -0.99
C LYS A 56 41.35 0.48 -2.07
N GLN A 57 40.98 0.67 -3.33
CA GLN A 57 41.69 0.05 -4.45
C GLN A 57 43.13 0.57 -4.55
N THR A 58 43.35 1.88 -4.37
CA THR A 58 44.69 2.47 -4.32
C THR A 58 45.52 1.89 -3.17
N GLU A 59 44.94 1.77 -1.99
CA GLU A 59 45.59 1.16 -0.82
C GLU A 59 46.00 -0.30 -1.09
N LEU A 60 45.12 -1.10 -1.70
CA LEU A 60 45.43 -2.49 -2.08
C LEU A 60 46.54 -2.58 -3.14
N ARG A 61 46.55 -1.69 -4.14
CA ARG A 61 47.62 -1.63 -5.14
C ARG A 61 48.96 -1.26 -4.49
N MET A 62 48.95 -0.26 -3.60
CA MET A 62 50.12 0.17 -2.86
C MET A 62 50.69 -0.95 -1.98
N SER A 63 49.85 -1.65 -1.23
CA SER A 63 50.27 -2.81 -0.40
C SER A 63 50.94 -3.89 -1.25
N ARG A 64 50.36 -4.27 -2.39
CA ARG A 64 51.00 -5.27 -3.28
C ARG A 64 52.36 -4.82 -3.81
N LYS A 65 52.52 -3.53 -4.09
CA LYS A 65 53.78 -2.95 -4.58
C LYS A 65 54.85 -2.88 -3.49
N LEU A 66 54.44 -2.60 -2.24
CA LEU A 66 55.33 -2.69 -1.08
C LEU A 66 55.80 -4.13 -0.84
N ASP A 67 54.91 -5.12 -0.97
CA ASP A 67 55.27 -6.53 -0.85
C ASP A 67 56.25 -6.98 -1.97
N GLU A 68 56.04 -6.47 -3.19
CA GLU A 68 56.95 -6.69 -4.33
C GLU A 68 58.32 -6.07 -4.06
N LEU A 69 58.35 -4.86 -3.50
CA LEU A 69 59.56 -4.13 -3.14
C LEU A 69 60.36 -4.87 -2.09
N GLU A 70 59.72 -5.38 -1.04
CA GLU A 70 60.38 -6.17 0.00
C GLU A 70 61.06 -7.42 -0.58
N LYS A 71 60.34 -8.18 -1.41
CA LYS A 71 60.88 -9.39 -2.07
C LYS A 71 62.05 -9.06 -2.98
N LEU A 72 61.91 -8.02 -3.80
CA LEU A 72 62.95 -7.59 -4.74
C LEU A 72 64.19 -7.11 -3.99
N ASN A 73 64.02 -6.39 -2.88
CA ASN A 73 65.12 -5.94 -2.03
C ASN A 73 65.87 -7.13 -1.42
N GLY A 74 65.14 -8.16 -0.94
CA GLY A 74 65.73 -9.41 -0.48
C GLY A 74 66.56 -10.12 -1.56
N ASN A 75 66.04 -10.22 -2.78
CA ASN A 75 66.76 -10.82 -3.91
C ASN A 75 68.01 -10.02 -4.30
N ALA A 76 67.91 -8.69 -4.31
CA ALA A 76 69.04 -7.81 -4.59
C ALA A 76 70.17 -7.99 -3.56
N ARG A 77 69.82 -8.01 -2.26
CA ARG A 77 70.78 -8.25 -1.18
C ARG A 77 71.45 -9.62 -1.32
N GLN A 78 70.67 -10.66 -1.61
CA GLN A 78 71.21 -12.00 -1.81
C GLN A 78 72.17 -12.06 -3.02
N ALA A 79 71.83 -11.40 -4.14
CA ALA A 79 72.70 -11.33 -5.31
C ALA A 79 74.04 -10.65 -5.00
N VAL A 80 74.03 -9.55 -4.24
CA VAL A 80 75.24 -8.87 -3.78
C VAL A 80 76.08 -9.78 -2.89
N LEU A 81 75.47 -10.48 -1.92
CA LEU A 81 76.19 -11.43 -1.06
C LEU A 81 76.84 -12.56 -1.85
N MET A 82 76.15 -13.11 -2.85
CA MET A 82 76.71 -14.15 -3.72
C MET A 82 77.85 -13.64 -4.62
N ALA A 83 77.76 -12.40 -5.10
CA ALA A 83 78.83 -11.77 -5.87
C ALA A 83 80.10 -11.60 -5.03
N GLU A 84 79.96 -11.11 -3.80
CA GLU A 84 81.06 -10.94 -2.84
C GLU A 84 81.71 -12.29 -2.46
N GLU A 85 80.91 -13.32 -2.24
CA GLU A 85 81.42 -14.66 -1.90
C GLU A 85 82.18 -15.30 -3.09
N ALA A 86 81.67 -15.16 -4.31
CA ALA A 86 82.33 -15.63 -5.51
C ALA A 86 83.67 -14.89 -5.74
N ALA A 87 83.69 -13.57 -5.52
CA ALA A 87 84.91 -12.77 -5.61
C ALA A 87 85.97 -13.20 -4.58
N LYS A 88 85.56 -13.44 -3.32
CA LYS A 88 86.46 -13.95 -2.26
C LYS A 88 87.02 -15.34 -2.56
N SER A 89 86.22 -16.18 -3.22
CA SER A 89 86.59 -17.54 -3.61
C SER A 89 87.48 -17.58 -4.87
N GLY A 90 87.72 -16.44 -5.53
CA GLY A 90 88.50 -16.34 -6.78
C GLY A 90 87.76 -16.83 -8.02
N ASP A 91 86.43 -16.95 -7.97
CA ASP A 91 85.60 -17.34 -9.12
C ASP A 91 85.08 -16.10 -9.85
N ASP A 92 85.95 -15.47 -10.64
CA ASP A 92 85.70 -14.20 -11.34
C ASP A 92 84.49 -14.25 -12.29
N ALA A 93 84.25 -15.42 -12.90
CA ALA A 93 83.13 -15.62 -13.81
C ALA A 93 81.78 -15.55 -13.05
N LYS A 94 81.66 -16.24 -11.92
CA LYS A 94 80.46 -16.17 -11.08
C LYS A 94 80.29 -14.81 -10.42
N ALA A 95 81.39 -14.19 -9.97
CA ALA A 95 81.36 -12.85 -9.40
C ALA A 95 80.76 -11.84 -10.39
N THR A 96 81.22 -11.86 -11.65
CA THR A 96 80.69 -11.00 -12.71
C THR A 96 79.20 -11.26 -12.97
N GLN A 97 78.79 -12.54 -13.02
CA GLN A 97 77.39 -12.92 -13.26
C GLN A 97 76.45 -12.42 -12.15
N TYR A 98 76.82 -12.62 -10.89
CA TYR A 98 76.00 -12.18 -9.75
C TYR A 98 75.98 -10.66 -9.60
N THR A 99 77.08 -9.96 -9.90
CA THR A 99 77.12 -8.49 -9.94
C THR A 99 76.13 -7.95 -10.98
N SER A 100 76.14 -8.50 -12.21
CA SER A 100 75.18 -8.09 -13.24
C SER A 100 73.73 -8.36 -12.83
N ALA A 101 73.46 -9.49 -12.14
CA ALA A 101 72.14 -9.77 -11.58
C ALA A 101 71.74 -8.73 -10.52
N ALA A 102 72.64 -8.37 -9.61
CA ALA A 102 72.42 -7.35 -8.59
C ALA A 102 72.11 -5.96 -9.21
N GLU A 103 72.87 -5.55 -10.23
CA GLU A 103 72.62 -4.31 -10.99
C GLU A 103 71.23 -4.32 -11.65
N SER A 104 70.81 -5.46 -12.19
CA SER A 104 69.48 -5.60 -12.78
C SER A 104 68.36 -5.48 -11.74
N PHE A 105 68.56 -6.03 -10.53
CA PHE A 105 67.62 -5.87 -9.43
C PHE A 105 67.59 -4.43 -8.92
N ALA A 106 68.74 -3.77 -8.82
CA ALA A 106 68.84 -2.36 -8.42
C ALA A 106 68.07 -1.45 -9.38
N THR A 107 68.20 -1.67 -10.70
CA THR A 107 67.45 -0.92 -11.71
C THR A 107 65.94 -1.08 -11.53
N ARG A 108 65.48 -2.32 -11.26
CA ARG A 108 64.06 -2.59 -11.00
C ARG A 108 63.57 -1.99 -9.68
N LEU A 109 64.41 -2.00 -8.64
CA LEU A 109 64.10 -1.39 -7.34
C LEU A 109 63.81 0.10 -7.51
N ILE A 110 64.66 0.83 -8.24
CA ILE A 110 64.46 2.27 -8.48
C ILE A 110 63.11 2.54 -9.15
N SER A 111 62.75 1.76 -10.19
CA SER A 111 61.45 1.91 -10.84
C SER A 111 60.28 1.61 -9.91
N LEU A 112 60.39 0.55 -9.10
CA LEU A 112 59.34 0.14 -8.16
C LEU A 112 59.18 1.13 -6.98
N GLU A 113 60.28 1.69 -6.49
CA GLU A 113 60.28 2.75 -5.48
C GLU A 113 59.56 4.01 -5.99
N ALA A 114 59.78 4.39 -7.25
CA ALA A 114 59.06 5.49 -7.88
C ALA A 114 57.54 5.20 -7.99
N GLU A 115 57.15 3.99 -8.42
CA GLU A 115 55.74 3.58 -8.46
C GLU A 115 55.07 3.62 -7.08
N VAL A 116 55.80 3.21 -6.02
CA VAL A 116 55.30 3.26 -4.65
C VAL A 116 55.10 4.70 -4.17
N GLU A 117 56.02 5.61 -4.48
CA GLU A 117 55.89 7.02 -4.10
C GLU A 117 54.72 7.69 -4.84
N ASP A 118 54.52 7.38 -6.12
CA ASP A 118 53.36 7.84 -6.89
C ASP A 118 52.04 7.33 -6.27
N LEU A 119 51.99 6.04 -5.89
CA LEU A 119 50.83 5.45 -5.23
C LEU A 119 50.56 6.06 -3.86
N LYS A 120 51.60 6.46 -3.13
CA LYS A 120 51.47 7.13 -1.83
C LYS A 120 50.85 8.52 -1.99
N SER A 121 51.30 9.29 -2.99
CA SER A 121 50.69 10.58 -3.34
C SER A 121 49.21 10.41 -3.71
N LEU A 122 48.90 9.42 -4.57
CA LEU A 122 47.52 9.10 -4.95
C LEU A 122 46.68 8.64 -3.74
N HIS A 123 47.28 7.88 -2.82
CA HIS A 123 46.60 7.41 -1.61
C HIS A 123 46.18 8.58 -0.72
N LEU A 124 47.08 9.55 -0.50
CA LEU A 124 46.76 10.77 0.27
C LEU A 124 45.59 11.54 -0.37
N GLN A 125 45.68 11.79 -1.68
CA GLN A 125 44.62 12.49 -2.42
C GLN A 125 43.28 11.74 -2.35
N SER A 126 43.30 10.42 -2.52
CA SER A 126 42.09 9.59 -2.47
C SER A 126 41.49 9.51 -1.06
N THR A 127 42.33 9.60 -0.02
CA THR A 127 41.90 9.62 1.39
C THR A 127 41.18 10.92 1.72
N GLU A 128 41.72 12.07 1.33
CA GLU A 128 41.04 13.36 1.49
C GLU A 128 39.69 13.40 0.78
N ALA A 129 39.62 12.89 -0.46
CA ALA A 129 38.37 12.80 -1.21
C ALA A 129 37.35 11.89 -0.53
N ALA A 130 37.79 10.73 -0.03
CA ALA A 130 36.94 9.79 0.70
C ALA A 130 36.40 10.40 2.00
N ASP A 131 37.24 11.12 2.76
CA ASP A 131 36.81 11.75 4.02
C ASP A 131 35.85 12.91 3.78
N LYS A 132 36.07 13.70 2.74
CA LYS A 132 35.10 14.71 2.30
C LYS A 132 33.77 14.07 1.93
N ALA A 133 33.79 12.97 1.17
CA ALA A 133 32.56 12.25 0.79
C ALA A 133 31.82 11.69 2.02
N LYS A 134 32.53 11.09 2.99
CA LYS A 134 31.94 10.63 4.26
C LYS A 134 31.29 11.78 5.03
N SER A 135 31.97 12.92 5.14
CA SER A 135 31.44 14.11 5.81
C SER A 135 30.16 14.62 5.15
N MET A 136 30.11 14.67 3.80
CA MET A 136 28.91 15.06 3.07
C MET A 136 27.73 14.11 3.31
N VAL A 137 27.97 12.79 3.36
CA VAL A 137 26.95 11.79 3.69
C VAL A 137 26.42 11.99 5.12
N GLN A 138 27.31 12.23 6.09
CA GLN A 138 26.93 12.50 7.48
C GLN A 138 26.10 13.79 7.60
N GLN A 139 26.53 14.89 7.00
CA GLN A 139 25.80 16.16 6.99
C GLN A 139 24.42 16.03 6.34
N ASN A 140 24.33 15.29 5.22
CA ASN A 140 23.06 15.04 4.55
C ASN A 140 22.14 14.16 5.40
N SER A 141 22.67 13.14 6.10
CA SER A 141 21.89 12.32 7.02
C SER A 141 21.29 13.14 8.17
N ALA A 142 22.05 14.09 8.73
CA ALA A 142 21.56 15.00 9.77
C ALA A 142 20.48 15.93 9.21
N THR A 143 20.64 16.43 7.99
CA THR A 143 19.62 17.23 7.30
C THR A 143 18.33 16.43 7.06
N LEU A 144 18.44 15.17 6.64
CA LEU A 144 17.30 14.28 6.45
C LEU A 144 16.55 14.05 7.78
N GLN A 145 17.27 13.81 8.87
CA GLN A 145 16.66 13.67 10.21
C GLN A 145 15.90 14.93 10.63
N LYS A 146 16.47 16.12 10.39
CA LYS A 146 15.79 17.40 10.64
C LYS A 146 14.51 17.53 9.83
N LYS A 147 14.55 17.23 8.52
CA LYS A 147 13.36 17.24 7.66
C LYS A 147 12.28 16.27 8.13
N LEU A 148 12.66 15.08 8.59
CA LEU A 148 11.71 14.10 9.14
C LEU A 148 11.02 14.62 10.41
N ALA A 149 11.77 15.23 11.33
CA ALA A 149 11.21 15.84 12.53
C ALA A 149 10.28 17.02 12.21
N GLU A 150 10.68 17.88 11.27
CA GLU A 150 9.86 18.99 10.78
C GLU A 150 8.57 18.50 10.12
N ARG A 151 8.65 17.45 9.29
CA ARG A 151 7.47 16.80 8.69
C ARG A 151 6.50 16.30 9.75
N GLN A 152 6.98 15.66 10.82
CA GLN A 152 6.11 15.20 11.91
C GLN A 152 5.40 16.38 12.60
N LYS A 153 6.13 17.47 12.85
CA LYS A 153 5.56 18.69 13.44
C LYS A 153 4.49 19.31 12.53
N LEU A 154 4.80 19.48 11.24
CA LEU A 154 3.89 20.08 10.26
C LEU A 154 2.65 19.21 10.03
N LEU A 155 2.78 17.89 10.05
CA LEU A 155 1.63 16.99 9.98
C LEU A 155 0.70 17.15 11.19
N GLY A 156 1.24 17.24 12.41
CA GLY A 156 0.42 17.47 13.60
C GLY A 156 -0.32 18.81 13.54
N GLN A 157 0.35 19.87 13.06
CA GLN A 157 -0.28 21.17 12.84
C GLN A 157 -1.36 21.12 11.77
N LEU A 158 -1.12 20.38 10.68
CA LEU A 158 -2.08 20.18 9.62
C LEU A 158 -3.31 19.42 10.10
N ASP A 159 -3.14 18.36 10.90
CA ASP A 159 -4.24 17.59 11.46
C ASP A 159 -5.09 18.43 12.42
N GLN A 160 -4.44 19.27 13.25
CA GLN A 160 -5.13 20.24 14.10
C GLN A 160 -5.94 21.25 13.28
N ALA A 161 -5.35 21.81 12.23
CA ALA A 161 -6.04 22.74 11.34
C ALA A 161 -7.23 22.08 10.63
N LYS A 162 -7.06 20.86 10.10
CA LYS A 162 -8.13 20.08 9.45
C LYS A 162 -9.28 19.78 10.42
N MET A 163 -9.01 19.45 11.68
CA MET A 163 -10.05 19.26 12.69
C MET A 163 -10.85 20.55 12.94
N GLN A 164 -10.17 21.69 13.02
CA GLN A 164 -10.83 22.99 13.17
C GLN A 164 -11.67 23.34 11.94
N GLU A 165 -11.15 23.11 10.73
CA GLU A 165 -11.90 23.30 9.47
C GLU A 165 -13.14 22.39 9.41
N GLN A 166 -13.00 21.13 9.80
CA GLN A 166 -14.12 20.17 9.86
C GLN A 166 -15.17 20.59 10.88
N MET A 167 -14.76 21.04 12.08
CA MET A 167 -15.67 21.54 13.10
C MET A 167 -16.42 22.78 12.63
N ASN A 168 -15.70 23.76 12.05
CA ASN A 168 -16.32 24.96 11.50
C ASN A 168 -17.31 24.61 10.38
N LYS A 169 -16.93 23.72 9.45
CA LYS A 169 -17.81 23.25 8.39
C LYS A 169 -19.05 22.54 8.92
N ALA A 170 -18.91 21.74 9.97
CA ALA A 170 -20.04 21.09 10.62
C ALA A 170 -20.96 22.12 11.32
N MET A 171 -20.40 23.16 11.94
CA MET A 171 -21.16 24.27 12.52
C MET A 171 -21.85 25.12 11.45
N ASP A 172 -21.20 25.39 10.33
CA ASP A 172 -21.78 26.11 9.18
C ASP A 172 -22.94 25.31 8.60
N GLN A 173 -22.77 23.99 8.38
CA GLN A 173 -23.84 23.11 7.92
C GLN A 173 -25.00 23.06 8.93
N LEU A 174 -24.72 23.00 10.22
CA LEU A 174 -25.75 23.06 11.25
C LEU A 174 -26.48 24.40 11.24
N SER A 175 -25.77 25.52 11.09
CA SER A 175 -26.33 26.87 11.04
C SER A 175 -27.14 27.13 9.76
N GLU A 176 -26.73 26.56 8.62
CA GLU A 176 -27.44 26.63 7.33
C GLU A 176 -28.73 25.81 7.37
N THR A 177 -28.73 24.64 8.05
CA THR A 177 -29.93 23.80 8.21
C THR A 177 -30.94 24.36 9.24
N VAL A 178 -30.53 25.32 10.07
CA VAL A 178 -31.41 25.99 11.05
C VAL A 178 -32.15 27.19 10.43
N GLY A 179 -31.86 27.53 9.16
CA GLY A 179 -32.40 28.70 8.47
C GLY A 179 -33.78 28.57 7.84
N ASP A 180 -34.20 27.39 7.38
CA ASP A 180 -35.52 27.15 6.75
C ASP A 180 -35.90 25.66 6.89
N ASP A 181 -37.07 25.36 7.45
CA ASP A 181 -37.71 24.02 7.52
C ASP A 181 -37.08 22.96 8.47
N VAL A 182 -36.83 23.30 9.74
CA VAL A 182 -36.81 22.27 10.80
C VAL A 182 -38.24 22.08 11.30
N PRO A 183 -38.85 20.88 11.17
CA PRO A 183 -40.21 20.64 11.65
C PRO A 183 -40.31 20.98 13.14
N THR A 184 -41.32 21.77 13.50
CA THR A 184 -41.51 22.13 14.90
C THR A 184 -41.83 20.88 15.71
N PHE A 185 -41.51 20.88 17.01
CA PHE A 185 -41.83 19.74 17.89
C PHE A 185 -43.31 19.36 17.85
N ASN A 186 -44.19 20.33 17.56
CA ASN A 186 -45.62 20.14 17.37
C ASN A 186 -45.95 19.33 16.10
N GLU A 187 -45.30 19.59 14.97
CA GLU A 187 -45.53 18.85 13.72
C GLU A 187 -45.08 17.39 13.82
N VAL A 188 -43.99 17.14 14.56
CA VAL A 188 -43.55 15.78 14.87
C VAL A 188 -44.54 15.08 15.79
N ARG A 189 -45.06 15.78 16.81
CA ARG A 189 -46.11 15.27 17.70
C ARG A 189 -47.36 14.87 16.90
N ASP A 190 -47.83 15.74 16.02
CA ASP A 190 -49.03 15.49 15.22
C ASP A 190 -48.84 14.29 14.28
N LYS A 191 -47.65 14.12 13.67
CA LYS A 191 -47.31 12.91 12.87
C LYS A 191 -47.32 11.63 13.71
N ILE A 192 -46.81 11.67 14.93
CA ILE A 192 -46.79 10.52 15.83
C ILE A 192 -48.22 10.17 16.24
N GLU A 193 -49.03 11.16 16.62
CA GLU A 193 -50.44 10.98 16.95
C GLU A 193 -51.23 10.39 15.78
N GLN A 194 -51.00 10.88 14.56
CA GLN A 194 -51.67 10.37 13.36
C GLN A 194 -51.28 8.91 13.04
N ARG A 195 -49.99 8.55 13.22
CA ARG A 195 -49.54 7.15 13.08
C ARG A 195 -50.11 6.25 14.16
N TYR A 196 -50.17 6.73 15.40
CA TYR A 196 -50.74 5.99 16.52
C TYR A 196 -52.24 5.74 16.32
N ALA A 197 -53.00 6.76 15.92
CA ALA A 197 -54.42 6.65 15.61
C ALA A 197 -54.67 5.66 14.44
N LYS A 198 -53.85 5.72 13.38
CA LYS A 198 -53.93 4.78 12.26
C LYS A 198 -53.65 3.33 12.69
N ALA A 199 -52.63 3.11 13.52
CA ALA A 199 -52.29 1.78 14.03
C ALA A 199 -53.40 1.23 14.93
N LYS A 200 -53.97 2.06 15.80
CA LYS A 200 -55.10 1.67 16.65
C LYS A 200 -56.35 1.35 15.84
N GLY A 201 -56.69 2.17 14.84
CA GLY A 201 -57.80 1.90 13.93
C GLY A 201 -57.62 0.62 13.12
N SER A 202 -56.39 0.30 12.68
CA SER A 202 -56.12 -0.99 12.01
C SER A 202 -56.23 -2.20 12.94
N ALA A 203 -55.92 -2.03 14.24
CA ALA A 203 -56.10 -3.09 15.23
C ALA A 203 -57.59 -3.35 15.51
N GLU A 204 -58.40 -2.29 15.69
CA GLU A 204 -59.85 -2.39 15.89
C GLU A 204 -60.56 -3.05 14.70
N LEU A 205 -60.11 -2.76 13.46
CA LEU A 205 -60.63 -3.43 12.26
C LEU A 205 -60.24 -4.92 12.20
N SER A 206 -59.05 -5.25 12.68
CA SER A 206 -58.58 -6.64 12.70
C SER A 206 -59.36 -7.45 13.74
N ASP A 207 -59.61 -6.91 14.93
CA ASP A 207 -60.46 -7.54 15.95
C ASP A 207 -61.86 -7.78 15.38
N ALA A 208 -62.51 -6.75 14.82
CA ALA A 208 -63.84 -6.88 14.21
C ALA A 208 -63.91 -7.97 13.10
N SER A 209 -62.81 -8.22 12.38
CA SER A 209 -62.75 -9.29 11.37
C SER A 209 -62.65 -10.70 11.97
N VAL A 210 -62.09 -10.85 13.17
CA VAL A 210 -62.00 -12.13 13.88
C VAL A 210 -63.35 -12.48 14.51
N GLU A 211 -64.04 -11.52 15.12
CA GLU A 211 -65.43 -11.72 15.57
C GLU A 211 -66.36 -12.10 14.41
N GLY A 212 -66.21 -11.46 13.24
CA GLY A 212 -66.98 -11.81 12.05
C GLY A 212 -66.77 -13.27 11.59
N ARG A 213 -65.52 -13.76 11.64
CA ARG A 213 -65.21 -15.16 11.30
C ARG A 213 -65.71 -16.15 12.35
N MET A 214 -65.73 -15.80 13.63
CA MET A 214 -66.32 -16.68 14.67
C MET A 214 -67.84 -16.80 14.51
N ALA A 215 -68.54 -15.72 14.19
CA ALA A 215 -69.98 -15.74 13.92
C ALA A 215 -70.34 -16.64 12.73
N GLU A 216 -69.54 -16.61 11.65
CA GLU A 216 -69.72 -17.45 10.46
C GLU A 216 -69.47 -18.94 10.76
N ILE A 217 -68.48 -19.25 11.61
CA ILE A 217 -68.20 -20.63 12.06
C ILE A 217 -69.35 -21.16 12.94
N GLU A 218 -69.89 -20.36 13.86
CA GLU A 218 -71.05 -20.75 14.68
C GLU A 218 -72.31 -21.00 13.84
N GLU A 219 -72.51 -20.24 12.76
CA GLU A 219 -73.61 -20.47 11.81
C GLU A 219 -73.42 -21.79 11.04
N ALA A 220 -72.20 -22.05 10.55
CA ALA A 220 -71.88 -23.31 9.88
C ALA A 220 -72.04 -24.54 10.80
N ALA A 221 -71.64 -24.42 12.07
CA ALA A 221 -71.82 -25.46 13.08
C ALA A 221 -73.31 -25.74 13.37
N ARG A 222 -74.15 -24.69 13.49
CA ARG A 222 -75.60 -24.87 13.66
C ARG A 222 -76.25 -25.53 12.45
N ASN A 223 -75.84 -25.18 11.24
CA ASN A 223 -76.42 -25.75 10.03
C ASN A 223 -76.05 -27.24 9.85
N THR A 224 -74.82 -27.61 10.21
CA THR A 224 -74.40 -29.03 10.23
C THR A 224 -75.16 -29.83 11.29
N GLU A 225 -75.32 -29.32 12.51
CA GLU A 225 -76.13 -29.97 13.56
C GLU A 225 -77.61 -30.12 13.14
N ALA A 226 -78.18 -29.10 12.49
CA ALA A 226 -79.53 -29.16 11.95
C ALA A 226 -79.67 -30.25 10.87
N SER A 227 -78.69 -30.36 9.97
CA SER A 227 -78.67 -31.41 8.94
C SER A 227 -78.53 -32.81 9.55
N ALA A 228 -77.73 -32.97 10.61
CA ALA A 228 -77.55 -34.24 11.33
C ALA A 228 -78.84 -34.68 12.03
N ARG A 229 -79.53 -33.76 12.73
CA ARG A 229 -80.85 -34.04 13.34
C ARG A 229 -81.91 -34.41 12.30
N LEU A 230 -81.91 -33.74 11.15
CA LEU A 230 -82.84 -34.03 10.08
C LEU A 230 -82.58 -35.42 9.47
N ALA A 231 -81.31 -35.83 9.35
CA ALA A 231 -80.94 -37.19 8.95
C ALA A 231 -81.39 -38.24 9.98
N GLU A 232 -81.23 -37.96 11.29
CA GLU A 232 -81.68 -38.85 12.36
C GLU A 232 -83.22 -39.01 12.37
N ILE A 233 -83.97 -37.91 12.18
CA ILE A 233 -85.44 -37.95 12.05
C ILE A 233 -85.85 -38.79 10.83
N LYS A 234 -85.17 -38.64 9.68
CA LYS A 234 -85.43 -39.46 8.49
C LYS A 234 -85.16 -40.95 8.74
N ALA A 235 -84.11 -41.27 9.49
CA ALA A 235 -83.79 -42.64 9.89
C ALA A 235 -84.87 -43.23 10.82
N GLN A 236 -85.35 -42.47 11.80
CA GLN A 236 -86.42 -42.90 12.72
C GLN A 236 -87.76 -43.09 12.02
N LEU A 237 -88.05 -42.30 10.98
CA LEU A 237 -89.26 -42.43 10.15
C LEU A 237 -89.16 -43.56 9.09
N GLY A 238 -88.04 -44.30 9.04
CA GLY A 238 -87.85 -45.39 8.09
C GLY A 238 -87.66 -44.94 6.64
N ILE A 239 -87.38 -43.65 6.41
CA ILE A 239 -87.14 -43.07 5.08
C ILE A 239 -85.64 -43.12 4.79
N ALA A 240 -85.05 -44.31 4.88
CA ALA A 240 -83.69 -44.54 4.41
C ALA A 240 -83.75 -44.86 2.92
N SER A 241 -83.62 -43.83 2.08
CA SER A 241 -83.39 -44.01 0.64
C SER A 241 -81.88 -44.14 0.39
N SER A 242 -81.48 -45.31 -0.06
CA SER A 242 -80.29 -45.51 -0.88
C SER A 242 -80.59 -46.68 -1.85
N PRO A 243 -79.98 -46.79 -3.04
CA PRO A 243 -78.99 -45.91 -3.69
C PRO A 243 -79.28 -45.62 -5.19
N ALA A 244 -78.29 -45.00 -5.85
CA ALA A 244 -77.99 -45.08 -7.29
C ALA A 244 -78.82 -44.17 -8.23
N THR A 245 -78.31 -43.55 -9.31
CA THR A 245 -77.10 -43.76 -10.12
C THR A 245 -76.78 -42.45 -10.86
N ALA A 246 -75.49 -42.29 -11.16
CA ALA A 246 -74.79 -41.52 -12.20
C ALA A 246 -75.62 -40.89 -13.36
N VAL A 247 -75.14 -39.88 -14.09
CA VAL A 247 -73.98 -39.92 -15.00
C VAL A 247 -73.84 -38.50 -15.63
N GLU A 248 -72.58 -38.06 -15.85
CA GLU A 248 -72.08 -37.12 -16.90
C GLU A 248 -72.62 -35.67 -16.96
N ALA A 249 -71.90 -34.66 -17.46
CA ALA A 249 -70.54 -34.50 -18.00
C ALA A 249 -70.28 -32.98 -18.18
N GLU A 250 -69.05 -32.67 -18.60
CA GLU A 250 -68.55 -31.43 -19.21
C GLU A 250 -68.20 -30.27 -18.26
N VAL A 251 -66.91 -30.03 -17.98
CA VAL A 251 -65.78 -29.60 -18.85
C VAL A 251 -65.85 -28.10 -19.14
N GLU A 252 -65.04 -27.34 -18.38
CA GLU A 252 -64.16 -26.25 -18.84
C GLU A 252 -63.41 -25.75 -17.58
N ALA A 253 -62.13 -26.04 -17.36
CA ALA A 253 -60.94 -25.63 -18.10
C ALA A 253 -60.70 -24.11 -18.08
N GLN A 254 -59.86 -23.67 -17.15
CA GLN A 254 -58.75 -22.69 -17.26
C GLN A 254 -58.57 -21.98 -15.91
N ALA A 255 -57.39 -21.60 -15.42
CA ALA A 255 -55.98 -21.93 -15.63
C ALA A 255 -55.22 -21.02 -14.64
N SER A 256 -53.94 -21.32 -14.40
CA SER A 256 -52.99 -20.66 -13.49
C SER A 256 -53.27 -20.94 -12.00
N THR A 257 -52.43 -21.68 -11.29
CA THR A 257 -51.00 -21.37 -11.07
C THR A 257 -50.13 -22.62 -10.84
N THR A 258 -48.95 -22.62 -11.48
CA THR A 258 -47.71 -23.28 -11.06
C THR A 258 -46.82 -22.14 -10.54
N PRO A 259 -46.05 -22.28 -9.45
CA PRO A 259 -44.82 -23.10 -9.37
C PRO A 259 -44.69 -23.81 -8.00
N GLU A 260 -43.71 -24.60 -7.60
CA GLU A 260 -42.43 -25.15 -8.09
C GLU A 260 -42.17 -26.28 -7.07
N GLY A 261 -41.74 -27.48 -7.46
CA GLY A 261 -40.31 -27.80 -7.42
C GLY A 261 -39.97 -28.72 -6.23
N THR A 262 -39.70 -30.00 -6.51
CA THR A 262 -38.82 -30.88 -5.72
C THR A 262 -38.41 -32.08 -6.60
N THR A 263 -37.18 -31.97 -7.12
CA THR A 263 -36.14 -33.00 -7.33
C THR A 263 -36.48 -34.50 -7.22
N ALA A 264 -36.12 -35.28 -8.26
CA ALA A 264 -34.99 -36.24 -8.31
C ALA A 264 -35.27 -37.58 -9.05
N GLU A 265 -34.21 -38.05 -9.72
CA GLU A 265 -33.88 -39.43 -10.17
C GLU A 265 -34.49 -40.00 -11.46
N GLY A 266 -33.57 -40.44 -12.35
CA GLY A 266 -33.84 -41.31 -13.51
C GLY A 266 -33.02 -40.96 -14.74
#